data_AF-A0A1I6TEY4-F1
#
_entry.id   AF-A0A1I6TEY4-F1
#
_cell.length_a   1.000
_cell.length_b   1.000
_cell.length_c   1.000
_cell.angle_alpha   90.00
_cell.angle_beta   90.00
_cell.angle_gamma   90.00
#
_symmetry.space_group_name_H-M   'P 1'
#
loop_
_entity.id
_entity.type
_entity.pdbx_description
1 polymer ?
#
loop_
_entity_poly.entity_id
_entity_poly.type
_entity_poly.pdbx_seq_one_letter_code
_entity_poly.pdbx_strand_id
1 'polypeptide(L)'
;MCVPETGDVERVDPAGIPEFTGNLAMLAADCMGFDAAATRVRTIGSDVHDEFQGLSSFYTAPEAEQLFATTAPARDRAADFADDLTTVRSALWDYHQEITPLVGRLRRLKHEAEEFVASIRDDDDWKQDTARTDRNNQLRDDVAATVAAFWAAERSCANRINALWGGPQWTTDDGSGGTRMYGVSEADLTAMEEAPWGRAVERE
;
A
#
# COMPACT_ATOMS: atom_id res chain seq x y z
N MET A 1 -8.60 2.21 0.92
CA MET A 1 -9.67 1.37 1.51
C MET A 1 -10.76 2.30 2.07
N CYS A 2 -12.06 1.98 1.92
CA CYS A 2 -13.14 2.77 2.50
C CYS A 2 -13.73 2.04 3.72
N VAL A 3 -13.90 2.74 4.84
CA VAL A 3 -14.48 2.23 6.09
C VAL A 3 -15.84 2.93 6.28
N PRO A 4 -16.97 2.20 6.36
CA PRO A 4 -18.30 2.80 6.53
C PRO A 4 -18.66 3.11 7.99
N GLU A 5 -19.70 3.93 8.21
CA GLU A 5 -20.21 4.30 9.55
C GLU A 5 -20.92 3.12 10.23
N THR A 6 -20.70 2.99 11.55
CA THR A 6 -21.15 1.87 12.39
C THR A 6 -22.63 2.00 12.78
N GLY A 7 -23.43 0.97 12.48
CA GLY A 7 -24.72 0.73 13.18
C GLY A 7 -24.50 0.01 14.51
N ASP A 8 -25.51 -0.08 15.36
CA ASP A 8 -25.40 -0.82 16.63
C ASP A 8 -25.33 -2.34 16.34
N VAL A 9 -24.12 -2.89 16.27
CA VAL A 9 -23.87 -4.25 15.78
C VAL A 9 -23.46 -5.18 16.91
N GLU A 10 -24.32 -6.16 17.21
CA GLU A 10 -24.14 -7.17 18.26
C GLU A 10 -23.30 -8.39 17.80
N ARG A 11 -22.84 -8.36 16.54
CA ARG A 11 -22.17 -9.44 15.80
C ARG A 11 -21.28 -8.84 14.70
N VAL A 12 -20.62 -9.68 13.91
CA VAL A 12 -19.95 -9.29 12.67
C VAL A 12 -20.93 -8.56 11.74
N ASP A 13 -20.46 -7.48 11.13
CA ASP A 13 -21.20 -6.67 10.17
C ASP A 13 -20.53 -6.72 8.79
N PRO A 14 -21.11 -7.43 7.82
CA PRO A 14 -20.58 -7.47 6.46
C PRO A 14 -20.54 -6.11 5.77
N ALA A 15 -21.42 -5.18 6.13
CA ALA A 15 -21.41 -3.82 5.57
C ALA A 15 -20.18 -3.05 6.06
N GLY A 16 -19.73 -3.34 7.28
CA GLY A 16 -18.53 -2.79 7.92
C GLY A 16 -17.20 -3.27 7.36
N ILE A 17 -17.18 -4.40 6.63
CA ILE A 17 -15.95 -4.99 6.09
C ILE A 17 -15.42 -4.12 4.94
N PRO A 18 -14.20 -3.59 5.04
CA PRO A 18 -13.70 -2.66 4.03
C PRO A 18 -13.46 -3.30 2.67
N GLU A 19 -13.73 -2.54 1.61
CA GLU A 19 -13.46 -2.95 0.24
C GLU A 19 -12.32 -2.16 -0.39
N PHE A 20 -11.54 -2.86 -1.23
CA PHE A 20 -10.56 -2.23 -2.08
C PHE A 20 -11.23 -1.59 -3.29
N THR A 21 -11.13 -0.27 -3.38
CA THR A 21 -11.73 0.56 -4.44
C THR A 21 -10.78 0.88 -5.59
N GLY A 22 -9.52 0.46 -5.50
CA GLY A 22 -8.52 0.67 -6.54
C GLY A 22 -8.58 -0.35 -7.68
N ASN A 23 -7.65 -0.24 -8.62
CA ASN A 23 -7.53 -1.15 -9.75
C ASN A 23 -6.16 -1.85 -9.74
N LEU A 24 -6.12 -3.11 -9.29
CA LEU A 24 -4.90 -3.91 -9.21
C LEU A 24 -4.26 -4.16 -10.57
N ALA A 25 -5.07 -4.34 -11.63
CA ALA A 25 -4.56 -4.58 -12.97
C ALA A 25 -3.91 -3.32 -13.55
N MET A 26 -4.51 -2.15 -13.32
CA MET A 26 -3.95 -0.86 -13.74
C MET A 26 -2.65 -0.57 -12.98
N LEU A 27 -2.61 -0.81 -11.65
CA LEU A 27 -1.40 -0.66 -10.85
C LEU A 27 -0.24 -1.52 -11.40
N ALA A 28 -0.51 -2.78 -11.72
CA ALA A 28 0.49 -3.67 -12.33
C ALA A 28 0.97 -3.17 -13.70
N ALA A 29 0.06 -2.64 -14.53
CA ALA A 29 0.40 -2.07 -15.83
C ALA A 29 1.26 -0.78 -15.70
N ASP A 30 0.92 0.09 -14.76
CA ASP A 30 1.65 1.34 -14.50
C ASP A 30 3.09 1.06 -14.05
N CYS A 31 3.30 0.02 -13.21
CA CYS A 31 4.64 -0.45 -12.86
C CYS A 31 5.49 -0.78 -14.09
N MET A 32 4.93 -1.41 -15.13
CA MET A 32 5.68 -1.68 -16.36
C MET A 32 6.03 -0.40 -17.13
N GLY A 33 5.21 0.65 -17.01
CA GLY A 33 5.47 1.96 -17.62
C GLY A 33 6.69 2.67 -17.02
N PHE A 34 6.96 2.47 -15.72
CA PHE A 34 8.11 3.08 -15.03
C PHE A 34 9.46 2.60 -15.56
N ASP A 35 9.62 1.29 -15.82
CA ASP A 35 10.89 0.76 -16.36
C ASP A 35 11.22 1.39 -17.71
N ALA A 36 10.21 1.46 -18.59
CA ALA A 36 10.37 2.10 -19.90
C ALA A 36 10.69 3.60 -19.78
N ALA A 37 10.11 4.30 -18.80
CA ALA A 37 10.42 5.70 -18.53
C ALA A 37 11.85 5.89 -18.00
N ALA A 38 12.27 5.06 -17.03
CA ALA A 38 13.62 5.07 -16.47
C ALA A 38 14.68 4.85 -17.56
N THR A 39 14.49 3.86 -18.44
CA THR A 39 15.39 3.63 -19.57
C THR A 39 15.47 4.87 -20.48
N ARG A 40 14.32 5.45 -20.87
CA ARG A 40 14.31 6.63 -21.76
C ARG A 40 15.05 7.83 -21.16
N VAL A 41 14.82 8.15 -19.88
CA VAL A 41 15.50 9.25 -19.20
C VAL A 41 17.01 9.04 -19.22
N ARG A 42 17.47 7.84 -18.82
CA ARG A 42 18.90 7.51 -18.76
C ARG A 42 19.55 7.62 -20.14
N THR A 43 18.89 7.10 -21.17
CA THR A 43 19.38 7.18 -22.56
C THR A 43 19.49 8.63 -23.02
N ILE A 44 18.45 9.45 -22.86
CA ILE A 44 18.48 10.86 -23.28
C ILE A 44 19.61 11.62 -22.58
N GLY A 45 19.82 11.38 -21.28
CA GLY A 45 20.91 12.00 -20.53
C GLY A 45 22.30 11.61 -21.06
N SER A 46 22.51 10.34 -21.41
CA SER A 46 23.75 9.87 -22.04
C SER A 46 23.94 10.46 -23.43
N ASP A 47 22.92 10.37 -24.29
CA ASP A 47 22.99 10.81 -25.68
C ASP A 47 23.34 12.30 -25.77
N VAL A 48 22.73 13.15 -24.94
CA VAL A 48 23.06 14.59 -24.88
C VAL A 48 24.51 14.83 -24.48
N HIS A 49 25.03 14.06 -23.52
CA HIS A 49 26.42 14.19 -23.10
C HIS A 49 27.38 13.71 -24.21
N ASP A 50 27.10 12.56 -24.80
CA ASP A 50 27.93 11.92 -25.82
C ASP A 50 27.97 12.75 -27.12
N GLU A 51 26.83 13.28 -27.55
CA GLU A 51 26.75 14.18 -28.71
C GLU A 51 27.56 15.46 -28.46
N PHE A 52 27.50 16.01 -27.25
CA PHE A 52 28.30 17.18 -26.89
C PHE A 52 29.80 16.88 -26.85
N GLN A 53 30.21 15.70 -26.36
CA GLN A 53 31.62 15.25 -26.43
C GLN A 53 32.10 15.10 -27.88
N GLY A 54 31.22 14.69 -28.80
CA GLY A 54 31.55 14.53 -30.23
C GLY A 54 32.01 15.82 -30.92
N LEU A 55 31.62 16.98 -30.38
CA LEU A 55 32.03 18.30 -30.88
C LEU A 55 33.50 18.64 -30.59
N SER A 56 34.17 17.87 -29.73
CA SER A 56 35.58 18.10 -29.33
C SER A 56 36.57 18.13 -30.48
N SER A 57 36.29 17.40 -31.57
CA SER A 57 37.13 17.39 -32.77
C SER A 57 37.12 18.70 -33.56
N PHE A 58 36.13 19.58 -33.32
CA PHE A 58 35.92 20.83 -34.07
C PHE A 58 36.23 22.10 -33.28
N TYR A 59 36.62 21.97 -32.00
CA TYR A 59 36.87 23.10 -31.11
C TYR A 59 38.18 22.93 -30.36
N THR A 60 39.07 23.92 -30.46
CA THR A 60 40.37 23.93 -29.77
C THR A 60 40.55 25.25 -29.03
N ALA A 61 40.57 25.16 -27.71
CA ALA A 61 40.88 26.26 -26.79
C ALA A 61 41.44 25.66 -25.49
N PRO A 62 42.21 26.43 -24.69
CA PRO A 62 42.66 25.97 -23.37
C PRO A 62 41.51 25.49 -22.46
N GLU A 63 40.31 26.05 -22.62
CA GLU A 63 39.11 25.76 -21.83
C GLU A 63 38.24 24.62 -22.40
N ALA A 64 38.66 23.99 -23.50
CA ALA A 64 37.82 23.02 -24.23
C ALA A 64 37.37 21.83 -23.35
N GLU A 65 38.28 21.26 -22.56
CA GLU A 65 37.96 20.17 -21.63
C GLU A 65 36.87 20.59 -20.63
N GLN A 66 36.99 21.78 -20.05
CA GLN A 66 36.03 22.31 -19.09
C GLN A 66 34.67 22.55 -19.74
N LEU A 67 34.64 23.07 -20.97
CA LEU A 67 33.40 23.23 -21.74
C LEU A 67 32.72 21.88 -21.94
N PHE A 68 33.43 20.88 -22.47
CA PHE A 68 32.84 19.58 -22.75
C PHE A 68 32.37 18.85 -21.49
N ALA A 69 33.02 19.06 -20.35
CA ALA A 69 32.58 18.50 -19.07
C ALA A 69 31.23 19.06 -18.56
N THR A 70 30.72 20.17 -19.09
CA THR A 70 29.52 20.84 -18.58
C THR A 70 28.22 20.02 -18.64
N THR A 71 28.15 19.03 -19.54
CA THR A 71 26.97 18.16 -19.68
C THR A 71 27.02 16.92 -18.78
N ALA A 72 28.18 16.58 -18.21
CA ALA A 72 28.30 15.41 -17.32
C ALA A 72 27.35 15.47 -16.12
N PRO A 73 27.17 16.62 -15.42
CA PRO A 73 26.21 16.71 -14.31
C PRO A 73 24.74 16.55 -14.73
N ALA A 74 24.40 16.73 -16.01
CA ALA A 74 23.06 16.49 -16.52
C ALA A 74 22.84 15.00 -16.80
N ARG A 75 23.82 14.33 -17.43
CA ARG A 75 23.84 12.88 -17.60
C ARG A 75 23.71 12.16 -16.26
N ASP A 76 24.53 12.53 -15.28
CA ASP A 76 24.57 11.87 -13.98
C ASP A 76 23.22 12.01 -13.26
N ARG A 77 22.63 13.22 -13.25
CA ARG A 77 21.28 13.42 -12.69
C ARG A 77 20.19 12.66 -13.42
N ALA A 78 20.30 12.48 -14.74
CA ALA A 78 19.35 11.67 -15.49
C ALA A 78 19.47 10.18 -15.11
N ALA A 79 20.68 9.69 -14.86
CA ALA A 79 20.92 8.35 -14.36
C ALA A 79 20.35 8.17 -12.95
N ASP A 80 20.65 9.09 -12.02
CA ASP A 80 20.13 9.06 -10.65
C ASP A 80 18.59 9.06 -10.63
N PHE A 81 17.96 9.95 -11.42
CA PHE A 81 16.50 10.01 -11.50
C PHE A 81 15.90 8.72 -12.08
N ALA A 82 16.58 8.08 -13.03
CA ALA A 82 16.14 6.79 -13.56
C ALA A 82 16.25 5.66 -12.51
N ASP A 83 17.24 5.71 -11.61
CA ASP A 83 17.35 4.78 -10.48
C ASP A 83 16.22 5.01 -9.45
N ASP A 84 15.87 6.27 -9.19
CA ASP A 84 14.73 6.63 -8.33
C ASP A 84 13.40 6.09 -8.90
N LEU A 85 13.15 6.26 -10.20
CA LEU A 85 11.97 5.70 -10.88
C LEU A 85 11.90 4.17 -10.74
N THR A 86 13.05 3.50 -10.85
CA THR A 86 13.15 2.04 -10.66
C THR A 86 12.82 1.64 -9.22
N THR A 87 13.22 2.47 -8.25
CA THR A 87 12.90 2.26 -6.83
C THR A 87 11.41 2.45 -6.55
N VAL A 88 10.79 3.51 -7.10
CA VAL A 88 9.34 3.75 -6.98
C VAL A 88 8.56 2.58 -7.56
N ARG A 89 8.91 2.13 -8.77
CA ARG A 89 8.29 0.95 -9.37
C ARG A 89 8.39 -0.27 -8.46
N SER A 90 9.58 -0.54 -7.93
CA SER A 90 9.81 -1.70 -7.07
C SER A 90 8.91 -1.66 -5.83
N ALA A 91 8.81 -0.50 -5.17
CA ALA A 91 7.92 -0.30 -4.03
C ALA A 91 6.44 -0.56 -4.39
N LEU A 92 5.97 -0.01 -5.51
CA LEU A 92 4.59 -0.18 -5.99
C LEU A 92 4.29 -1.62 -6.41
N TRP A 93 5.25 -2.31 -7.00
CA TRP A 93 5.12 -3.71 -7.40
C TRP A 93 5.05 -4.63 -6.17
N ASP A 94 5.92 -4.43 -5.20
CA ASP A 94 5.90 -5.19 -3.93
C ASP A 94 4.56 -4.97 -3.22
N TYR A 95 4.09 -3.70 -3.14
CA TYR A 95 2.77 -3.37 -2.63
C TYR A 95 1.65 -4.12 -3.35
N HIS A 96 1.64 -4.09 -4.69
CA HIS A 96 0.66 -4.81 -5.50
C HIS A 96 0.64 -6.32 -5.19
N GLN A 97 1.81 -6.96 -5.09
CA GLN A 97 1.92 -8.37 -4.77
C GLN A 97 1.41 -8.69 -3.35
N GLU A 98 1.69 -7.80 -2.39
CA GLU A 98 1.27 -7.96 -1.00
C GLU A 98 -0.25 -7.78 -0.83
N ILE A 99 -0.84 -6.73 -1.43
CA ILE A 99 -2.26 -6.45 -1.24
C ILE A 99 -3.20 -7.34 -2.05
N THR A 100 -2.76 -7.89 -3.20
CA THR A 100 -3.62 -8.73 -4.06
C THR A 100 -4.27 -9.90 -3.30
N PRO A 101 -3.54 -10.75 -2.56
CA PRO A 101 -4.15 -11.81 -1.76
C PRO A 101 -5.01 -11.27 -0.61
N LEU A 102 -4.66 -10.12 -0.01
CA LEU A 102 -5.44 -9.49 1.07
C LEU A 102 -6.80 -9.00 0.56
N VAL A 103 -6.85 -8.35 -0.61
CA VAL A 103 -8.10 -7.96 -1.27
C VAL A 103 -8.98 -9.20 -1.54
N GLY A 104 -8.37 -10.28 -2.02
CA GLY A 104 -9.08 -11.56 -2.20
C GLY A 104 -9.62 -12.12 -0.89
N ARG A 105 -8.86 -12.02 0.21
CA ARG A 105 -9.27 -12.45 1.55
C ARG A 105 -10.42 -11.61 2.10
N LEU A 106 -10.36 -10.28 2.01
CA LEU A 106 -11.45 -9.40 2.46
C LEU A 106 -12.76 -9.69 1.72
N ARG A 107 -12.72 -9.94 0.42
CA ARG A 107 -13.91 -10.33 -0.35
C ARG A 107 -14.52 -11.66 0.14
N ARG A 108 -13.68 -12.65 0.45
CA ARG A 108 -14.14 -13.92 1.02
C ARG A 108 -14.71 -13.74 2.41
N LEU A 109 -14.02 -13.02 3.29
CA LEU A 109 -14.49 -12.72 4.65
C LEU A 109 -15.82 -11.97 4.64
N LYS A 110 -16.01 -11.05 3.70
CA LYS A 110 -17.30 -10.38 3.50
C LYS A 110 -18.42 -11.37 3.19
N HIS A 111 -18.18 -12.25 2.23
CA HIS A 111 -19.16 -13.28 1.88
C HIS A 111 -19.45 -14.24 3.05
N GLU A 112 -18.40 -14.70 3.74
CA GLU A 112 -18.54 -15.58 4.91
C GLU A 112 -19.30 -14.91 6.06
N ALA A 113 -19.11 -13.59 6.24
CA ALA A 113 -19.89 -12.81 7.20
C ALA A 113 -21.36 -12.69 6.76
N GLU A 114 -21.65 -12.47 5.48
CA GLU A 114 -23.04 -12.45 4.96
C GLU A 114 -23.74 -13.79 5.20
N GLU A 115 -23.07 -14.91 4.93
CA GLU A 115 -23.60 -16.25 5.17
C GLU A 115 -23.84 -16.50 6.66
N PHE A 116 -22.88 -16.14 7.53
CA PHE A 116 -23.03 -16.27 8.97
C PHE A 116 -24.23 -15.49 9.48
N VAL A 117 -24.34 -14.22 9.09
CA VAL A 117 -25.46 -13.33 9.46
C VAL A 117 -26.80 -13.88 8.97
N ALA A 118 -26.85 -14.43 7.76
CA ALA A 118 -28.06 -15.05 7.22
C ALA A 118 -28.46 -16.30 8.02
N SER A 119 -27.48 -17.06 8.54
CA SER A 119 -27.69 -18.32 9.28
C SER A 119 -28.27 -18.14 10.68
N ILE A 120 -28.03 -16.98 11.32
CA ILE A 120 -28.47 -16.70 12.70
C ILE A 120 -29.67 -15.75 12.78
N ARG A 121 -30.20 -15.32 11.63
CA ARG A 121 -31.22 -14.27 11.52
C ARG A 121 -32.49 -14.53 12.33
N ASP A 122 -32.92 -15.79 12.39
CA ASP A 122 -34.15 -16.23 13.06
C ASP A 122 -33.84 -17.00 14.35
N ASP A 123 -32.63 -16.83 14.90
CA ASP A 123 -32.15 -17.52 16.10
C ASP A 123 -31.65 -16.50 17.13
N ASP A 124 -32.58 -16.02 17.97
CA ASP A 124 -32.30 -15.03 19.02
C ASP A 124 -31.35 -15.58 20.11
N ASP A 125 -31.24 -16.91 20.23
CA ASP A 125 -30.40 -17.60 21.21
C ASP A 125 -29.03 -18.03 20.64
N TRP A 126 -28.66 -17.57 19.43
CA TRP A 126 -27.42 -17.98 18.75
C TRP A 126 -26.15 -17.78 19.60
N LYS A 127 -26.18 -16.86 20.55
CA LYS A 127 -25.08 -16.58 21.49
C LYS A 127 -24.82 -17.70 22.50
N GLN A 128 -25.83 -18.53 22.77
CA GLN A 128 -25.70 -19.70 23.63
C GLN A 128 -25.01 -20.87 22.91
N ASP A 129 -24.86 -20.80 21.59
CA ASP A 129 -24.11 -21.77 20.80
C ASP A 129 -22.64 -21.31 20.70
N THR A 130 -21.77 -21.96 21.48
CA THR A 130 -20.32 -21.68 21.50
C THR A 130 -19.69 -21.72 20.10
N ALA A 131 -20.17 -22.61 19.21
CA ALA A 131 -19.60 -22.69 17.86
C ALA A 131 -19.94 -21.44 17.03
N ARG A 132 -21.09 -20.80 17.27
CA ARG A 132 -21.49 -19.58 16.57
C ARG A 132 -20.82 -18.34 17.14
N THR A 133 -20.67 -18.26 18.46
CA THR A 133 -19.89 -17.16 19.08
C THR A 133 -18.42 -17.25 18.68
N ASP A 134 -17.84 -18.46 18.62
CA ASP A 134 -16.49 -18.69 18.09
C ASP A 134 -16.37 -18.26 16.63
N ARG A 135 -17.34 -18.65 15.78
CA ARG A 135 -17.33 -18.26 14.37
C ARG A 135 -17.44 -16.74 14.18
N ASN A 136 -18.29 -16.07 14.96
CA ASN A 136 -18.41 -14.61 14.94
C ASN A 136 -17.07 -13.94 15.26
N ASN A 137 -16.45 -14.34 16.38
CA ASN A 137 -15.20 -13.76 16.84
C ASN A 137 -14.06 -14.06 15.86
N GLN A 138 -14.00 -15.27 15.30
CA GLN A 138 -13.03 -15.61 14.26
C GLN A 138 -13.18 -14.73 13.02
N LEU A 139 -14.40 -14.52 12.52
CA LEU A 139 -14.64 -13.64 11.37
C LEU A 139 -14.21 -12.21 11.65
N ARG A 140 -14.52 -11.69 12.84
CA ARG A 140 -14.08 -10.36 13.29
C ARG A 140 -12.55 -10.24 13.27
N ASP A 141 -11.87 -11.21 13.89
CA ASP A 141 -10.43 -11.19 14.07
C ASP A 141 -9.70 -11.38 12.73
N ASP A 142 -10.24 -12.25 11.86
CA ASP A 142 -9.71 -12.45 10.51
C ASP A 142 -9.82 -11.17 9.65
N VAL A 143 -10.91 -10.40 9.80
CA VAL A 143 -11.05 -9.10 9.14
C VAL A 143 -10.03 -8.11 9.72
N ALA A 144 -9.93 -8.02 11.05
CA ALA A 144 -8.96 -7.15 11.72
C ALA A 144 -7.52 -7.42 11.26
N ALA A 145 -7.08 -8.68 11.28
CA ALA A 145 -5.76 -9.08 10.82
C ALA A 145 -5.52 -8.74 9.35
N THR A 146 -6.53 -8.96 8.49
CA THR A 146 -6.40 -8.67 7.06
C THR A 146 -6.32 -7.16 6.78
N VAL A 147 -7.09 -6.35 7.50
CA VAL A 147 -7.05 -4.88 7.40
C VAL A 147 -5.72 -4.33 7.95
N ALA A 148 -5.24 -4.82 9.09
CA ALA A 148 -3.96 -4.43 9.67
C ALA A 148 -2.79 -4.71 8.71
N ALA A 149 -2.79 -5.91 8.09
CA ALA A 149 -1.80 -6.27 7.07
C ALA A 149 -1.88 -5.35 5.84
N PHE A 150 -3.08 -4.97 5.42
CA PHE A 150 -3.26 -4.05 4.30
C PHE A 150 -2.66 -2.67 4.59
N TRP A 151 -2.92 -2.10 5.78
CA TRP A 151 -2.32 -0.83 6.19
C TRP A 151 -0.80 -0.92 6.35
N ALA A 152 -0.28 -2.07 6.81
CA ALA A 152 1.17 -2.29 6.88
C ALA A 152 1.82 -2.23 5.49
N ALA A 153 1.20 -2.85 4.48
CA ALA A 153 1.65 -2.78 3.09
C ALA A 153 1.64 -1.33 2.56
N GLU A 154 0.59 -0.57 2.86
CA GLU A 154 0.48 0.85 2.47
C GLU A 154 1.60 1.70 3.10
N ARG A 155 1.85 1.55 4.40
CA ARG A 155 2.95 2.24 5.09
C ARG A 155 4.30 1.88 4.50
N SER A 156 4.56 0.58 4.29
CA SER A 156 5.82 0.08 3.72
C SER A 156 6.11 0.72 2.35
N CYS A 157 5.13 0.70 1.46
CA CYS A 157 5.22 1.31 0.14
C CYS A 157 5.49 2.82 0.23
N ALA A 158 4.67 3.55 1.00
CA ALA A 158 4.78 5.00 1.14
C ALA A 158 6.15 5.41 1.71
N ASN A 159 6.62 4.71 2.74
CA ASN A 159 7.90 4.98 3.39
C ASN A 159 9.09 4.77 2.47
N ARG A 160 9.06 3.72 1.64
CA ARG A 160 10.10 3.44 0.65
C ARG A 160 10.17 4.51 -0.43
N ILE A 161 9.03 5.01 -0.90
CA ILE A 161 8.98 6.13 -1.85
C ILE A 161 9.44 7.44 -1.19
N ASN A 162 9.00 7.72 0.04
CA ASN A 162 9.36 8.94 0.75
C ASN A 162 10.86 9.01 1.09
N ALA A 163 11.51 7.87 1.30
CA ALA A 163 12.95 7.81 1.58
C ALA A 163 13.80 8.40 0.44
N LEU A 164 13.33 8.36 -0.81
CA LEU A 164 14.05 8.89 -1.98
C LEU A 164 14.32 10.40 -1.88
N TRP A 165 13.44 11.15 -1.23
CA TRP A 165 13.53 12.61 -1.14
C TRP A 165 13.56 13.14 0.30
N GLY A 166 13.75 12.25 1.29
CA GLY A 166 13.75 12.62 2.71
C GLY A 166 12.37 13.01 3.24
N GLY A 167 11.31 12.47 2.64
CA GLY A 167 9.92 12.72 2.98
C GLY A 167 9.46 12.11 4.32
N PRO A 168 8.18 12.32 4.69
CA PRO A 168 7.63 11.82 5.94
C PRO A 168 7.68 10.29 6.00
N GLN A 169 7.91 9.75 7.18
CA GLN A 169 7.84 8.32 7.45
C GLN A 169 6.61 8.05 8.31
N TRP A 170 5.75 7.16 7.84
CA TRP A 170 4.51 6.74 8.47
C TRP A 170 4.75 5.59 9.44
N THR A 171 4.17 5.70 10.62
CA THR A 171 4.15 4.64 11.63
C THR A 171 2.73 4.15 11.86
N THR A 172 2.60 3.01 12.51
CA THR A 172 1.32 2.59 13.08
C THR A 172 0.84 3.63 14.08
N ASP A 173 -0.47 3.86 14.13
CA ASP A 173 -1.11 4.68 15.15
C ASP A 173 -1.11 3.94 16.48
N ASP A 174 -0.50 4.55 17.50
CA ASP A 174 -0.38 4.04 18.86
C ASP A 174 -1.26 4.82 19.86
N GLY A 175 -2.16 5.68 19.36
CA GLY A 175 -3.04 6.51 20.17
C GLY A 175 -2.40 7.76 20.76
N SER A 176 -1.12 8.05 20.47
CA SER A 176 -0.45 9.26 20.97
C SER A 176 -0.84 10.55 20.24
N GLY A 177 -1.60 10.45 19.14
CA GLY A 177 -2.00 11.61 18.33
C GLY A 177 -0.86 12.17 17.46
N GLY A 178 0.13 11.34 17.12
CA GLY A 178 1.25 11.72 16.26
C GLY A 178 0.80 12.10 14.84
N THR A 179 1.49 13.08 14.24
CA THR A 179 1.12 13.65 12.93
C THR A 179 1.43 12.77 11.72
N ARG A 180 2.09 11.61 11.92
CA ARG A 180 2.54 10.70 10.86
C ARG A 180 2.12 9.25 11.13
N MET A 181 0.93 9.09 11.67
CA MET A 181 0.34 7.80 11.99
C MET A 181 -0.70 7.43 10.94
N TYR A 182 -0.70 6.18 10.53
CA TYR A 182 -1.66 5.67 9.55
C TYR A 182 -1.98 4.21 9.79
N GLY A 183 -3.26 3.92 10.09
CA GLY A 183 -3.73 2.60 10.47
C GLY A 183 -3.21 2.15 11.84
N VAL A 184 -3.96 1.28 12.50
CA VAL A 184 -3.61 0.72 13.81
C VAL A 184 -3.04 -0.70 13.65
N SER A 185 -2.50 -1.27 14.74
CA SER A 185 -1.96 -2.63 14.71
C SER A 185 -3.07 -3.68 14.70
N GLU A 186 -2.74 -4.92 14.33
CA GLU A 186 -3.67 -6.06 14.47
C GLU A 186 -4.11 -6.23 15.94
N ALA A 187 -3.15 -6.13 16.87
CA ALA A 187 -3.44 -6.27 18.29
C ALA A 187 -4.45 -5.21 18.77
N ASP A 188 -4.27 -3.95 18.34
CA ASP A 188 -5.18 -2.87 18.70
C ASP A 188 -6.56 -3.07 18.04
N LEU A 189 -6.61 -3.49 16.78
CA LEU A 189 -7.88 -3.75 16.08
C LEU A 189 -8.68 -4.89 16.70
N THR A 190 -8.01 -5.98 17.06
CA THR A 190 -8.65 -7.12 17.72
C THR A 190 -9.11 -6.75 19.12
N ALA A 191 -8.36 -5.89 19.83
CA ALA A 191 -8.72 -5.41 21.15
C ALA A 191 -9.81 -4.33 21.18
N MET A 192 -10.14 -3.70 20.04
CA MET A 192 -11.27 -2.77 19.98
C MET A 192 -12.56 -3.49 20.37
N GLU A 193 -13.37 -2.88 21.24
CA GLU A 193 -14.70 -3.42 21.55
C GLU A 193 -15.63 -3.23 20.34
N GLU A 194 -15.54 -2.07 19.69
CA GLU A 194 -16.37 -1.66 18.56
C GLU A 194 -15.50 -1.42 17.34
N ALA A 195 -15.53 -2.36 16.39
CA ALA A 195 -14.92 -2.15 15.08
C ALA A 195 -16.04 -1.91 14.05
N PRO A 196 -15.78 -1.18 12.95
CA PRO A 196 -16.77 -0.99 11.89
C PRO A 196 -17.36 -2.31 11.36
N TRP A 197 -16.56 -3.38 11.32
CA TRP A 197 -16.96 -4.72 10.89
C TRP A 197 -17.54 -5.63 11.99
N GLY A 198 -17.87 -5.10 13.18
CA GLY A 198 -18.66 -5.81 14.19
C GLY A 198 -18.23 -5.55 15.64
N ARG A 199 -18.68 -6.43 16.55
CA ARG A 199 -18.23 -6.50 17.96
C ARG A 199 -17.81 -7.93 18.34
N ALA A 200 -16.95 -8.05 19.35
CA ALA A 200 -16.64 -9.34 19.97
C ALA A 200 -17.81 -9.80 20.84
N VAL A 201 -18.06 -11.11 20.91
CA VAL A 201 -19.13 -11.70 21.72
C VAL A 201 -18.52 -12.57 22.80
N GLU A 202 -18.93 -12.34 24.05
CA GLU A 202 -18.49 -13.13 25.19
C GLU A 202 -18.91 -14.60 25.03
N ARG A 203 -18.03 -15.51 25.44
CA ARG A 203 -18.33 -16.93 25.51
C ARG A 203 -19.02 -17.21 26.84
N GLU A 204 -20.26 -17.69 26.79
CA GLU A 204 -20.96 -18.24 27.96
C GLU A 204 -20.65 -19.74 28.16
#